data_AF-A0A432QIP6-F1
#
_entry.id   AF-A0A432QIP6-F1
#
_cell.length_a   1.000
_cell.length_b   1.000
_cell.length_c   1.000
_cell.angle_alpha   90.00
_cell.angle_beta   90.00
_cell.angle_gamma   90.00
#
_symmetry.space_group_name_H-M   'P 1'
#
loop_
_entity.id
_entity.type
_entity.pdbx_description
1 polymer ?
#
loop_
_entity_poly.entity_id
_entity_poly.type
_entity_poly.pdbx_seq_one_letter_code
_entity_poly.pdbx_strand_id
1 'polypeptide(L)'
;MLANSILTYSDFLKDSKEPLEIRKAMVRRYRELKSITAVALEFNTTRKTVRKWVTRFQGHISSLKNHSTAPKEPHLQIKDETRELIVKFRIAHPSLGYCYLV
;
A
#
# COMPACT_ATOMS: atom_id res chain seq x y z
N MET A 1 28.30 -7.31 -7.50
CA MET A 1 27.24 -7.18 -8.53
C MET A 1 26.39 -8.43 -8.45
N LEU A 2 25.35 -8.45 -7.62
CA LEU A 2 24.41 -9.57 -7.57
C LEU A 2 23.30 -9.28 -8.57
N ALA A 3 23.49 -9.74 -9.81
CA ALA A 3 22.42 -9.85 -10.77
C ALA A 3 21.48 -10.98 -10.33
N ASN A 4 20.52 -10.67 -9.43
CA ASN A 4 19.45 -11.60 -9.09
C ASN A 4 18.22 -11.24 -9.93
N SER A 5 18.21 -11.73 -11.17
CA SER A 5 17.05 -11.73 -12.05
C SER A 5 16.07 -12.84 -11.67
N ILE A 6 15.52 -12.80 -10.46
CA ILE A 6 14.58 -13.85 -10.01
C ILE A 6 13.22 -13.27 -9.64
N LEU A 7 13.14 -12.10 -8.99
CA LEU A 7 11.85 -11.46 -8.69
C LEU A 7 11.93 -9.94 -8.84
N THR A 8 10.95 -9.37 -9.52
CA THR A 8 10.76 -7.92 -9.59
C THR A 8 9.90 -7.44 -8.41
N TYR A 9 9.99 -6.16 -8.03
CA TYR A 9 9.04 -5.60 -7.06
C TYR A 9 7.58 -5.77 -7.45
N SER A 10 7.28 -5.79 -8.75
CA SER A 10 5.95 -6.11 -9.26
C SER A 10 5.51 -7.54 -8.97
N ASP A 11 6.42 -8.51 -8.94
CA ASP A 11 6.06 -9.89 -8.63
C ASP A 11 5.65 -10.03 -7.17
N PHE A 12 6.36 -9.36 -6.26
CA PHE A 12 5.98 -9.35 -4.85
C PHE A 12 4.65 -8.62 -4.55
N LEU A 13 4.20 -7.74 -5.46
CA LEU A 13 2.88 -7.13 -5.36
C LEU A 13 1.75 -8.09 -5.77
N LYS A 14 2.06 -9.18 -6.50
CA LYS A 14 1.08 -10.23 -6.82
C LYS A 14 0.79 -11.09 -5.59
N ASP A 15 1.84 -11.44 -4.84
CA ASP A 15 1.73 -12.32 -3.66
C ASP A 15 1.18 -11.59 -2.43
N SER A 16 1.48 -10.29 -2.29
CA SER A 16 0.99 -9.48 -1.19
C SER A 16 0.62 -8.07 -1.65
N LYS A 17 -0.57 -7.62 -1.25
CA LYS A 17 -1.03 -6.24 -1.48
C LYS A 17 -0.10 -5.21 -0.82
N GLU A 18 0.61 -5.60 0.24
CA GLU A 18 1.55 -4.75 0.97
C GLU A 18 2.87 -5.50 1.28
N PRO A 19 3.86 -5.51 0.36
CA PRO A 19 5.14 -6.18 0.57
C PRO A 19 6.07 -5.34 1.48
N LEU A 20 5.74 -5.26 2.77
CA LEU A 20 6.41 -4.40 3.76
C LEU A 20 7.89 -4.75 3.95
N GLU A 21 8.24 -6.04 4.01
CA GLU A 21 9.62 -6.48 4.21
C GLU A 21 10.55 -6.04 3.07
N ILE A 22 10.03 -6.01 1.85
CA ILE A 22 10.82 -5.60 0.67
C ILE A 22 11.02 -4.10 0.65
N ARG A 23 9.96 -3.34 1.00
CA ARG A 23 10.07 -1.88 1.17
C ARG A 23 11.11 -1.55 2.25
N LYS A 24 11.13 -2.31 3.35
CA LYS A 24 12.12 -2.19 4.42
C LYS A 24 13.53 -2.52 3.92
N ALA A 25 13.70 -3.59 3.15
CA ALA A 25 14.97 -3.98 2.54
C ALA A 25 15.51 -2.89 1.58
N MET A 26 14.64 -2.29 0.75
CA MET A 26 15.01 -1.17 -0.13
C MET A 26 15.54 0.02 0.66
N VAL A 27 14.84 0.41 1.72
CA VAL A 27 15.25 1.54 2.56
C VAL A 27 16.57 1.24 3.26
N ARG A 28 16.75 0.00 3.75
CA ARG A 28 18.02 -0.44 4.35
C ARG A 28 19.17 -0.33 3.33
N ARG A 29 18.98 -0.86 2.13
CA ARG A 29 20.01 -0.78 1.08
C ARG A 29 20.31 0.65 0.65
N TYR A 30 19.30 1.51 0.59
CA TYR A 30 19.53 2.93 0.32
C TYR A 30 20.38 3.59 1.42
N ARG A 31 20.19 3.23 2.69
CA ARG A 31 21.02 3.76 3.79
C ARG A 31 22.49 3.34 3.67
N GLU A 32 22.74 2.13 3.17
CA GLU A 32 24.08 1.57 2.99
C GLU A 32 24.77 2.14 1.74
N LEU A 33 24.09 2.17 0.58
CA LEU A 33 24.67 2.58 -0.70
C LEU A 33 24.60 4.10 -0.96
N LYS A 34 23.68 4.80 -0.30
CA LYS A 34 23.34 6.22 -0.54
C LYS A 34 22.99 6.56 -2.00
N SER A 35 22.66 5.56 -2.83
CA SER A 35 22.34 5.72 -4.25
C SER A 35 20.98 5.13 -4.61
N ILE A 36 20.07 5.98 -5.08
CA ILE A 36 18.73 5.56 -5.52
C ILE A 36 18.82 4.68 -6.77
N THR A 37 19.72 5.01 -7.70
CA THR A 37 19.86 4.29 -8.97
C THR A 37 20.37 2.87 -8.73
N ALA A 38 21.37 2.70 -7.85
CA ALA A 38 21.89 1.38 -7.52
C ALA A 38 20.80 0.49 -6.89
N VAL A 39 20.05 1.02 -5.93
CA VAL A 39 18.93 0.29 -5.29
C VAL A 39 17.82 -0.04 -6.29
N ALA A 40 17.50 0.87 -7.21
CA ALA A 40 16.51 0.62 -8.25
C ALA A 40 16.91 -0.54 -9.16
N LEU A 41 18.20 -0.63 -9.53
CA LEU A 41 18.75 -1.73 -10.31
C LEU A 41 18.77 -3.04 -9.51
N GLU A 42 19.23 -3.02 -8.25
CA GLU A 42 19.28 -4.21 -7.39
C GLU A 42 17.90 -4.86 -7.18
N PHE A 43 16.85 -4.05 -7.00
CA PHE A 43 15.49 -4.54 -6.76
C PHE A 43 14.64 -4.65 -8.03
N ASN A 44 15.24 -4.41 -9.21
CA ASN A 44 14.56 -4.33 -10.50
C ASN A 44 13.26 -3.49 -10.45
N THR A 45 13.39 -2.23 -10.02
CA THR A 45 12.27 -1.29 -9.87
C THR A 45 12.56 0.07 -10.46
N THR A 46 11.55 0.94 -10.49
CA THR A 46 11.76 2.33 -10.86
C THR A 46 12.40 3.14 -9.72
N ARG A 47 13.27 4.09 -10.07
CA ARG A 47 13.82 5.10 -9.15
C ARG A 47 12.73 5.86 -8.37
N LYS A 48 11.54 6.05 -8.98
CA LYS A 48 10.39 6.69 -8.34
C LYS A 48 9.85 5.86 -7.16
N THR A 49 9.78 4.54 -7.31
CA THR A 49 9.37 3.62 -6.23
C THR A 49 10.33 3.69 -5.06
N VAL A 50 11.63 3.64 -5.34
CA VAL A 50 12.68 3.76 -4.30
C VAL A 50 12.59 5.10 -3.58
N ARG A 51 12.53 6.22 -4.32
CA ARG A 51 12.34 7.56 -3.71
C ARG A 51 11.12 7.62 -2.81
N LYS A 52 9.97 7.14 -3.29
CA LYS A 52 8.72 7.13 -2.51
C LYS A 52 8.91 6.47 -1.15
N TRP A 53 9.50 5.28 -1.10
CA TRP A 53 9.65 4.55 0.16
C TRP A 53 10.73 5.12 1.07
N VAL A 54 11.84 5.58 0.49
CA VAL A 54 12.90 6.28 1.23
C VAL A 54 12.35 7.54 1.89
N THR A 55 11.63 8.39 1.15
CA THR A 55 11.05 9.63 1.67
C THR A 55 9.96 9.39 2.71
N ARG A 56 9.20 8.30 2.58
CA ARG A 56 8.14 7.95 3.55
C ARG A 56 8.69 7.36 4.84
N PHE A 57 9.88 6.77 4.84
CA PHE A 57 10.36 6.02 6.00
C PHE A 57 10.72 6.92 7.18
N GLN A 58 9.89 6.88 8.23
CA GLN A 58 10.08 7.64 9.47
C GLN A 58 10.78 6.83 10.58
N GLY A 59 11.34 5.65 10.26
CA GLY A 59 12.02 4.78 11.23
C GLY A 59 11.21 3.56 11.68
N HIS A 60 9.92 3.49 11.36
CA HIS A 60 9.03 2.39 11.74
C HIS A 60 8.36 1.74 10.51
N ILE A 61 8.05 0.44 10.58
CA ILE A 61 7.53 -0.35 9.44
C ILE A 61 6.14 0.15 8.99
N SER A 62 5.31 0.67 9.89
CA SER A 62 3.99 1.21 9.54
C SER A 62 4.06 2.40 8.56
N SER A 63 5.17 3.14 8.50
CA SER A 63 5.38 4.22 7.53
C SER A 63 5.49 3.73 6.08
N LEU A 64 5.71 2.43 5.89
CA LEU A 64 5.82 1.79 4.59
C LEU A 64 4.50 1.18 4.12
N LYS A 65 3.39 1.40 4.83
CA LYS A 65 2.06 0.98 4.38
C LYS A 65 1.56 1.83 3.21
N ASN A 66 0.63 1.28 2.43
CA ASN A 66 -0.04 2.09 1.42
C ASN A 66 -0.90 3.14 2.13
N HIS A 67 -0.90 4.37 1.61
CA HIS A 67 -1.82 5.39 2.10
C HIS A 67 -3.12 5.26 1.30
N SER A 68 -4.24 5.57 1.95
CA SER A 68 -5.51 5.71 1.25
C SER A 68 -5.35 6.71 0.09
N THR A 69 -5.85 6.33 -1.08
CA THR A 69 -6.00 7.22 -2.24
C THR A 69 -7.32 7.98 -2.19
N ALA A 70 -8.23 7.61 -1.28
CA ALA A 70 -9.50 8.27 -1.12
C ALA A 70 -9.30 9.72 -0.65
N PRO A 71 -10.13 10.67 -1.11
CA PRO A 71 -10.12 12.02 -0.59
C PRO A 71 -10.41 12.00 0.91
N LYS A 72 -9.74 12.86 1.68
CA LYS A 72 -9.98 13.00 3.12
C LYS A 72 -11.39 13.53 3.40
N GLU A 73 -11.86 14.44 2.54
CA GLU A 73 -13.14 15.12 2.66
C GLU A 73 -13.88 15.04 1.32
N PRO A 74 -14.62 13.95 1.06
CA PRO A 74 -15.45 13.85 -0.14
C PRO A 74 -16.61 14.84 -0.07
N HIS A 75 -16.80 15.64 -1.12
CA HIS A 75 -17.86 16.65 -1.21
C HIS A 75 -19.27 16.10 -0.93
N LEU A 76 -19.54 14.86 -1.34
CA LEU A 76 -20.84 14.20 -1.17
C LEU A 76 -20.75 13.08 -0.12
N GLN A 77 -20.37 13.46 1.10
CA GLN A 77 -20.36 12.52 2.22
C GLN A 77 -21.77 12.32 2.76
N ILE A 78 -22.19 11.06 2.87
CA ILE A 78 -23.43 10.70 3.58
C ILE A 78 -23.27 11.11 5.05
N LYS A 79 -24.30 11.77 5.60
CA LYS A 79 -24.36 12.13 7.02
C LYS A 79 -24.26 10.88 7.89
N ASP A 80 -23.62 10.98 9.04
CA ASP A 80 -23.44 9.81 9.92
C ASP A 80 -24.77 9.22 10.40
N GLU A 81 -25.78 10.06 10.66
CA GLU A 81 -27.15 9.62 10.98
C GLU A 81 -27.74 8.71 9.88
N THR A 82 -27.62 9.13 8.61
CA THR A 82 -28.12 8.34 7.47
C THR A 82 -27.33 7.05 7.30
N ARG A 83 -26.00 7.09 7.54
CA ARG A 83 -25.15 5.90 7.52
C ARG A 83 -25.60 4.89 8.58
N GLU A 84 -25.85 5.32 9.81
CA GLU A 84 -26.32 4.46 10.89
C GLU A 84 -27.67 3.82 10.58
N LEU A 85 -28.62 4.59 10.03
CA LEU A 85 -29.91 4.08 9.58
C LEU A 85 -29.74 2.99 8.52
N ILE A 86 -28.87 3.20 7.53
CA ILE A 86 -28.57 2.20 6.50
C ILE A 86 -27.97 0.94 7.12
N VAL A 87 -27.03 1.07 8.07
CA VAL A 87 -26.42 -0.09 8.75
C VAL A 87 -27.46 -0.88 9.53
N LYS A 88 -28.28 -0.21 10.35
CA LYS A 88 -29.37 -0.85 11.11
C LYS A 88 -30.37 -1.54 10.19
N PHE A 89 -30.76 -0.88 9.10
CA PHE A 89 -31.67 -1.43 8.10
C PHE A 89 -31.11 -2.70 7.45
N ARG A 90 -29.82 -2.72 7.09
CA ARG A 90 -29.14 -3.87 6.49
C ARG A 90 -29.02 -5.05 7.44
N ILE A 91 -28.79 -4.80 8.72
CA ILE A 91 -28.75 -5.85 9.76
C ILE A 91 -30.14 -6.46 9.96
N ALA A 92 -31.19 -5.64 9.96
CA ALA A 92 -32.57 -6.10 10.13
C ALA A 92 -33.12 -6.85 8.90
N HIS A 93 -32.67 -6.51 7.69
CA HIS A 93 -33.18 -7.09 6.44
C HIS A 93 -32.05 -7.62 5.53
N PRO A 94 -31.38 -8.71 5.93
CA PRO A 94 -30.24 -9.26 5.19
C PRO A 94 -30.61 -9.79 3.80
N SER A 95 -31.88 -10.14 3.56
CA SER A 95 -32.37 -10.66 2.26
C SER A 95 -32.69 -9.60 1.21
N LEU A 96 -32.77 -8.31 1.59
CA LEU A 96 -33.19 -7.21 0.71
C LEU A 96 -32.01 -6.53 -0.03
N GLY A 97 -30.81 -7.11 0.00
CA GLY A 97 -29.62 -6.58 -0.68
C GLY A 97 -29.05 -7.52 -1.74
N TYR A 98 -28.35 -6.96 -2.74
CA TYR A 98 -27.51 -7.76 -3.64
C TYR A 98 -26.34 -8.40 -2.86
N CYS A 99 -26.15 -9.70 -3.09
CA CYS A 99 -25.12 -10.53 -2.47
C CYS A 99 -23.72 -10.14 -2.96
N TYR A 100 -23.03 -9.25 -2.25
CA TYR A 100 -21.60 -8.97 -2.48
C TYR A 100 -20.76 -8.98 -1.20
N LEU A 101 -21.26 -9.63 -0.14
CA LEU A 101 -20.51 -9.84 1.10
C LEU A 101 -20.63 -11.32 1.49
N VAL A 102 -19.90 -12.18 0.77
CA VAL A 102 -19.43 -13.48 1.25
C VAL A 102 -17.91 -13.44 1.20
#